data_AF-A0A932JY95-F1
#
_entry.id   AF-A0A932JY95-F1
#
_cell.length_a   1.000
_cell.length_b   1.000
_cell.length_c   1.000
_cell.angle_alpha   90.00
_cell.angle_beta   90.00
_cell.angle_gamma   90.00
#
_symmetry.space_group_name_H-M   'P 1'
#
loop_
_entity.id
_entity.type
_entity.pdbx_description
1 polymer ?
#
loop_
_entity_poly.entity_id
_entity_poly.type
_entity_poly.pdbx_seq_one_letter_code
_entity_poly.pdbx_strand_id
1 'polypeptide(L)'
;MMLTRGLSQSDLARLAGVSRQAVSLWLREESPADMRVSHLLNLARALGVGAGDLVEPLPVLDPGDEGRAVAELLWDGLYPGLGEFCAAIARDEDRALARLVQVYGLYRAAGAAGGNVWASFPRYKRLIKPARRQGLERVWNLETGRA
;
A
#
# COMPACT_ATOMS: atom_id res chain seq x y z
N MET A 1 12.38 -5.40 -3.41
CA MET A 1 12.00 -4.95 -2.05
C MET A 1 10.56 -5.37 -1.75
N MET A 2 10.34 -6.64 -1.34
CA MET A 2 9.03 -7.23 -0.97
C MET A 2 8.83 -7.20 0.55
N LEU A 3 8.57 -6.04 1.14
CA LEU A 3 8.38 -5.90 2.61
C LEU A 3 7.03 -5.28 3.03
N THR A 4 6.12 -5.03 2.10
CA THR A 4 4.87 -4.30 2.38
C THR A 4 3.82 -5.08 3.20
N ARG A 5 4.05 -6.36 3.52
CA ARG A 5 3.17 -7.13 4.44
C ARG A 5 3.80 -7.49 5.78
N GLY A 6 5.04 -7.09 6.06
CA GLY A 6 5.76 -7.53 7.27
C GLY A 6 5.95 -9.06 7.34
N LEU A 7 5.92 -9.73 6.18
CA LEU A 7 6.10 -11.17 6.10
C LEU A 7 7.56 -11.52 6.37
N SER A 8 7.78 -12.41 7.33
CA SER A 8 9.11 -12.95 7.57
C SER A 8 9.52 -13.91 6.45
N GLN A 9 10.82 -14.21 6.34
CA GLN A 9 11.28 -15.27 5.42
C GLN A 9 10.61 -16.62 5.71
N SER A 10 10.25 -16.89 6.97
CA SER A 10 9.52 -18.10 7.37
C SER A 10 8.09 -18.10 6.83
N ASP A 11 7.44 -16.94 6.79
CA ASP A 11 6.10 -16.82 6.20
C ASP A 11 6.14 -17.05 4.70
N LEU A 12 7.09 -16.43 3.99
CA LEU A 12 7.28 -16.64 2.56
C LEU A 12 7.56 -18.12 2.25
N ALA A 13 8.36 -18.79 3.07
CA ALA A 13 8.68 -20.21 2.92
C ALA A 13 7.42 -21.08 3.05
N ARG A 14 6.61 -20.80 4.08
CA ARG A 14 5.33 -21.47 4.31
C ARG A 14 4.33 -21.24 3.17
N LEU A 15 4.23 -20.01 2.65
CA LEU A 15 3.32 -19.66 1.55
C LEU A 15 3.73 -20.31 0.22
N ALA A 16 5.04 -20.39 -0.05
CA ALA A 16 5.57 -21.01 -1.26
C ALA A 16 5.67 -22.55 -1.19
N GLY A 17 5.63 -23.12 0.03
CA GLY A 17 5.82 -24.55 0.26
C GLY A 17 7.29 -24.98 0.18
N VAL A 18 8.22 -24.13 0.58
CA VAL A 18 9.68 -24.36 0.52
C VAL A 18 10.35 -24.18 1.88
N SER A 19 11.65 -24.43 1.96
CA SER A 19 12.44 -24.15 3.17
C SER A 19 12.78 -22.65 3.30
N ARG A 20 12.98 -22.18 4.54
CA ARG A 20 13.47 -20.81 4.81
C ARG A 20 14.81 -20.53 4.11
N GLN A 21 15.67 -21.54 3.99
CA GLN A 21 16.94 -21.42 3.28
C GLN A 21 16.74 -21.16 1.78
N ALA A 22 15.77 -21.82 1.15
CA ALA A 22 15.43 -21.55 -0.26
C ALA A 22 14.99 -20.10 -0.46
N VAL A 23 14.14 -19.57 0.43
CA VAL A 23 13.75 -18.14 0.41
C VAL A 23 14.95 -17.23 0.63
N SER A 24 15.84 -17.57 1.56
CA SER A 24 17.07 -16.79 1.76
C SER A 24 17.98 -16.79 0.54
N LEU A 25 17.97 -17.84 -0.28
CA LEU A 25 18.70 -17.89 -1.55
C LEU A 25 18.03 -17.01 -2.61
N TRP A 26 16.70 -16.99 -2.69
CA TRP A 26 15.95 -16.13 -3.61
C TRP A 26 16.19 -14.63 -3.38
N LEU A 27 16.40 -14.23 -2.12
CA LEU A 27 16.57 -12.82 -1.74
C LEU A 27 18.03 -12.34 -1.78
N ARG A 28 19.00 -13.20 -2.14
CA ARG A 28 20.39 -12.77 -2.32
C ARG A 28 20.57 -12.18 -3.72
N GLU A 29 21.16 -10.99 -3.78
CA GLU A 29 21.33 -10.21 -5.02
C GLU A 29 22.34 -10.82 -6.01
N GLU A 30 23.19 -11.74 -5.55
CA GLU A 30 24.36 -12.21 -6.32
C GLU A 30 24.09 -13.41 -7.25
N SER A 31 22.92 -14.04 -7.20
CA SER A 31 22.63 -15.18 -8.09
C SER A 31 21.14 -15.33 -8.33
N PRO A 32 20.68 -15.51 -9.59
CA PRO A 32 19.30 -15.87 -9.87
C PRO A 32 19.06 -17.27 -9.34
N ALA A 33 18.68 -17.36 -8.06
CA ALA A 33 18.30 -18.62 -7.48
C ALA A 33 17.10 -19.16 -8.28
N ASP A 34 17.24 -20.39 -8.77
CA ASP A 34 16.31 -21.02 -9.68
C ASP A 34 14.95 -21.27 -8.99
N MET A 35 14.10 -20.25 -9.00
CA MET A 35 12.76 -20.31 -8.45
C MET A 35 11.88 -21.07 -9.43
N ARG A 36 11.53 -22.31 -9.06
CA ARG A 36 10.56 -23.08 -9.84
C ARG A 36 9.24 -22.31 -9.97
N VAL A 37 8.64 -22.39 -11.16
CA VAL A 37 7.33 -21.79 -11.48
C VAL A 37 6.25 -22.20 -10.48
N SER A 38 6.28 -23.44 -9.98
CA SER A 38 5.34 -23.91 -8.96
C SER A 38 5.40 -23.11 -7.66
N HIS A 39 6.59 -22.70 -7.22
CA HIS A 39 6.76 -21.90 -6.00
C HIS A 39 6.24 -20.48 -6.19
N LEU A 40 6.51 -19.88 -7.35
CA LEU A 40 5.99 -18.56 -7.72
C LEU A 40 4.45 -18.56 -7.76
N LEU A 41 3.85 -19.57 -8.39
CA LEU A 41 2.39 -19.71 -8.45
C LEU A 41 1.77 -19.94 -7.07
N ASN A 42 2.42 -20.72 -6.19
CA ASN A 42 1.97 -20.89 -4.81
C ASN A 42 2.01 -19.57 -4.05
N LEU A 43 3.11 -18.81 -4.19
CA LEU A 43 3.26 -17.50 -3.56
C LEU A 43 2.18 -16.51 -4.05
N ALA A 44 1.97 -16.44 -5.37
CA ALA A 44 0.96 -15.59 -6.00
C ALA A 44 -0.45 -15.89 -5.46
N ARG A 45 -0.83 -17.17 -5.45
CA ARG A 45 -2.11 -17.62 -4.91
C ARG A 45 -2.27 -17.29 -3.43
N ALA A 46 -1.24 -17.53 -2.64
CA ALA A 46 -1.29 -17.29 -1.20
C ALA A 46 -1.28 -15.80 -0.83
N LEU A 47 -0.69 -14.95 -1.68
CA LEU A 47 -0.70 -13.50 -1.53
C LEU A 47 -1.95 -12.83 -2.13
N GLY A 48 -2.67 -13.53 -3.00
CA GLY A 48 -3.84 -13.00 -3.71
C GLY A 48 -3.47 -12.02 -4.82
N VAL A 49 -2.33 -12.21 -5.48
CA VAL A 49 -1.83 -11.37 -6.59
C VAL A 49 -1.57 -12.23 -7.83
N GLY A 50 -1.48 -11.60 -9.00
CA GLY A 50 -1.09 -12.28 -10.23
C GLY A 50 0.37 -12.72 -10.17
N ALA A 51 0.72 -13.78 -10.90
CA ALA A 51 2.13 -14.18 -11.02
C ALA A 51 2.96 -13.07 -11.68
N GLY A 52 2.41 -12.36 -12.66
CA GLY A 52 3.05 -11.21 -13.31
C GLY A 52 3.44 -10.12 -12.32
N ASP A 53 2.54 -9.78 -11.39
CA ASP A 53 2.79 -8.76 -10.35
C ASP A 53 3.99 -9.08 -9.43
N LEU A 54 4.40 -10.35 -9.36
CA LEU A 54 5.55 -10.79 -8.57
C LEU A 54 6.87 -10.75 -9.35
N VAL A 55 6.83 -10.86 -10.68
CA VAL A 55 8.03 -10.92 -11.54
C VAL A 55 8.31 -9.57 -12.19
N GLU A 56 7.29 -8.77 -12.43
CA GLU A 56 7.46 -7.44 -12.97
C GLU A 56 8.22 -6.57 -11.98
N PRO A 57 9.26 -5.85 -12.43
CA PRO A 57 9.93 -4.89 -11.58
C PRO A 57 8.89 -3.88 -11.12
N LEU A 58 8.93 -3.55 -9.82
CA LEU A 58 8.12 -2.45 -9.31
C LEU A 58 8.40 -1.21 -10.17
N PRO A 59 7.36 -0.47 -10.58
CA PRO A 59 7.57 0.76 -11.35
C PRO A 59 8.51 1.66 -10.54
N VAL A 60 9.63 2.03 -11.16
CA VAL A 60 10.59 2.93 -10.54
C VAL A 60 9.91 4.29 -10.47
N LEU A 61 9.61 4.76 -9.27
CA LEU A 61 9.27 6.15 -9.06
C LEU A 61 10.52 6.96 -9.38
N ASP A 62 10.37 8.05 -10.12
CA ASP A 62 11.46 9.01 -10.27
C ASP A 62 11.88 9.45 -8.86
N PRO A 63 13.19 9.44 -8.53
CA PRO A 63 13.67 9.89 -7.22
C PRO A 63 13.11 11.26 -6.78
N GLY A 64 12.80 12.15 -7.73
CA GLY A 64 12.13 13.42 -7.45
C GLY A 64 10.69 13.26 -6.92
N ASP A 65 9.95 12.29 -7.46
CA ASP A 65 8.57 12.00 -7.06
C ASP A 65 8.51 11.33 -5.69
N GLU A 66 9.47 10.45 -5.39
CA GLU A 66 9.56 9.81 -4.06
C GLU A 66 9.82 10.84 -2.97
N GLY A 67 10.82 11.71 -3.15
CA GLY A 67 11.15 12.75 -2.17
C GLY A 67 9.98 13.70 -1.92
N ARG A 68 9.24 14.05 -2.98
CA ARG A 68 8.03 14.85 -2.87
C ARG A 68 6.92 14.11 -2.10
N ALA A 69 6.67 12.85 -2.42
CA ALA A 69 5.66 12.05 -1.74
C ALA A 69 5.96 11.90 -0.24
N VAL A 70 7.23 11.68 0.13
CA VAL A 70 7.67 11.65 1.54
C VAL A 70 7.38 12.98 2.23
N ALA A 71 7.74 14.11 1.61
CA ALA A 71 7.50 15.43 2.18
C ALA A 71 6.01 15.75 2.35
N GLU A 72 5.16 15.35 1.40
CA GLU A 72 3.71 15.62 1.45
C GLU A 72 2.96 14.68 2.40
N LEU A 73 3.32 13.39 2.43
CA LEU A 73 2.56 12.36 3.13
C LEU A 73 3.12 12.02 4.52
N LEU A 74 4.43 12.15 4.74
CA LEU A 74 5.13 11.64 5.93
C LEU A 74 5.71 12.75 6.81
N TRP A 75 5.32 14.02 6.60
CA TRP A 75 5.87 15.19 7.29
C TRP A 75 5.80 15.16 8.83
N ASP A 76 4.91 14.37 9.41
CA ASP A 76 4.73 14.24 10.87
C ASP A 76 5.42 13.02 11.48
N GLY A 77 6.13 12.23 10.67
CA GLY A 77 6.82 11.03 11.11
C GLY A 77 5.89 9.92 11.63
N LEU A 78 4.58 9.99 11.37
CA LEU A 78 3.62 8.98 11.82
C LEU A 78 3.89 7.60 11.21
N TYR A 79 4.47 7.59 10.01
CA TYR A 79 4.88 6.38 9.29
C TYR A 79 6.38 6.49 8.98
N PRO A 80 7.17 5.43 9.22
CA PRO A 80 8.62 5.42 8.96
C PRO A 80 9.02 5.65 7.50
N GLY A 81 8.15 5.28 6.56
CA GLY A 81 8.39 5.37 5.13
C GLY A 81 7.11 5.19 4.32
N LEU A 82 7.23 5.34 2.99
CA LEU A 82 6.10 5.19 2.07
C LEU A 82 5.55 3.76 2.09
N GLY A 83 6.42 2.76 2.28
CA GLY A 83 6.01 1.35 2.38
C GLY A 83 5.07 1.10 3.56
N GLU A 84 5.40 1.58 4.75
CA GLU A 84 4.57 1.45 5.95
C GLU A 84 3.27 2.24 5.80
N PHE A 85 3.32 3.41 5.16
CA PHE A 85 2.14 4.20 4.86
C PHE A 85 1.20 3.47 3.89
N CYS A 86 1.71 2.89 2.80
CA CYS A 86 0.95 2.07 1.87
C CYS A 86 0.36 0.83 2.55
N ALA A 87 1.12 0.18 3.43
CA ALA A 87 0.62 -0.97 4.20
C ALA A 87 -0.53 -0.56 5.13
N ALA A 88 -0.47 0.61 5.77
CA ALA A 88 -1.54 1.14 6.61
C ALA A 88 -2.80 1.49 5.79
N ILE A 89 -2.63 2.04 4.58
CA ILE A 89 -3.75 2.24 3.64
C ILE A 89 -4.40 0.91 3.29
N ALA A 90 -3.60 -0.11 2.95
CA ALA A 90 -4.09 -1.44 2.60
C ALA A 90 -4.83 -2.16 3.75
N ARG A 91 -4.63 -1.71 5.00
CA ARG A 91 -5.35 -2.18 6.19
C ARG A 91 -6.54 -1.31 6.57
N ASP A 92 -6.91 -0.34 5.73
CA ASP A 92 -8.01 0.60 5.98
C ASP A 92 -7.86 1.40 7.28
N GLU A 93 -6.62 1.73 7.65
CA GLU A 93 -6.36 2.52 8.84
C GLU A 93 -6.83 3.97 8.66
N ASP A 94 -7.68 4.44 9.57
CA ASP A 94 -8.31 5.78 9.48
C ASP A 94 -7.29 6.92 9.33
N ARG A 95 -6.17 6.85 10.04
CA ARG A 95 -5.12 7.88 9.96
C ARG A 95 -4.46 7.91 8.59
N ALA A 96 -4.24 6.75 7.98
CA ALA A 96 -3.61 6.64 6.68
C ALA A 96 -4.54 7.16 5.57
N LEU A 97 -5.82 6.73 5.62
CA LEU A 97 -6.85 7.21 4.70
C LEU A 97 -7.07 8.72 4.84
N ALA A 98 -7.17 9.24 6.06
CA ALA A 98 -7.30 10.68 6.30
C ALA A 98 -6.11 11.47 5.74
N ARG A 99 -4.88 10.97 5.88
CA ARG A 99 -3.67 11.60 5.33
C ARG A 99 -3.70 11.62 3.80
N LEU A 100 -3.99 10.47 3.17
CA LEU A 100 -4.08 10.35 1.72
C LEU A 100 -5.12 11.31 1.14
N VAL A 101 -6.30 11.37 1.76
CA VAL A 101 -7.42 12.23 1.35
C VAL A 101 -7.11 13.71 1.63
N GLN A 102 -6.43 14.03 2.72
CA GLN A 102 -6.07 15.42 3.03
C GLN A 102 -5.16 16.00 1.95
N VAL A 103 -4.17 15.23 1.49
CA VAL A 103 -3.20 15.63 0.47
C VAL A 103 -3.84 15.63 -0.92
N TYR A 104 -4.41 14.51 -1.35
CA TYR A 104 -4.82 14.33 -2.75
C TYR A 104 -6.33 14.52 -3.02
N GLY A 105 -7.15 14.64 -1.97
CA GLY A 105 -8.60 14.68 -2.10
C GLY A 105 -9.24 13.31 -2.28
N LEU A 106 -10.58 13.27 -2.26
CA LEU A 106 -11.36 12.02 -2.24
C LEU A 106 -11.20 11.18 -3.51
N TYR A 107 -11.32 11.78 -4.70
CA TYR A 107 -11.25 11.03 -5.96
C TYR A 107 -9.88 10.37 -6.19
N ARG A 108 -8.78 11.12 -6.03
CA ARG A 108 -7.44 10.57 -6.20
C ARG A 108 -7.11 9.54 -5.13
N ALA A 109 -7.53 9.78 -3.88
CA ALA A 109 -7.36 8.80 -2.81
C ALA A 109 -8.14 7.51 -3.11
N ALA A 110 -9.38 7.60 -3.61
CA ALA A 110 -10.18 6.43 -3.98
C ALA A 110 -9.59 5.68 -5.18
N GLY A 111 -8.98 6.39 -6.14
CA GLY A 111 -8.24 5.75 -7.23
C GLY A 111 -7.04 4.96 -6.75
N ALA A 112 -6.36 5.42 -5.70
CA ALA A 112 -5.17 4.76 -5.13
C ALA A 112 -5.49 3.67 -4.10
N ALA A 113 -6.52 3.85 -3.27
CA ALA A 113 -6.84 2.99 -2.13
C ALA A 113 -8.18 2.23 -2.27
N GLY A 114 -8.90 2.44 -3.36
CA GLY A 114 -10.19 1.80 -3.64
C GLY A 114 -11.40 2.50 -3.03
N GLY A 115 -12.58 1.94 -3.28
CA GLY A 115 -13.88 2.52 -2.92
C GLY A 115 -14.12 2.68 -1.41
N ASN A 116 -13.37 1.97 -0.57
CA ASN A 116 -13.49 2.09 0.88
C ASN A 116 -13.16 3.51 1.40
N VAL A 117 -12.39 4.28 0.65
CA VAL A 117 -12.17 5.71 0.91
C VAL A 117 -13.49 6.45 1.07
N TRP A 118 -14.47 6.21 0.20
CA TRP A 118 -15.78 6.86 0.26
C TRP A 118 -16.64 6.35 1.41
N ALA A 119 -16.71 5.03 1.58
CA ALA A 119 -17.53 4.38 2.59
C ALA A 119 -17.10 4.76 4.02
N SER A 120 -15.79 4.84 4.24
CA SER A 120 -15.21 5.13 5.56
C SER A 120 -15.04 6.62 5.85
N PHE A 121 -15.32 7.52 4.88
CA PHE A 121 -15.11 8.97 5.05
C PHE A 121 -15.77 9.56 6.31
N PRO A 122 -17.03 9.24 6.66
CA PRO A 122 -17.64 9.73 7.91
C PRO A 122 -16.84 9.39 9.17
N ARG A 123 -16.11 8.27 9.18
CA ARG A 123 -15.33 7.79 10.31
C ARG A 123 -14.01 8.54 10.45
N TYR A 124 -13.25 8.65 9.36
CA TYR A 124 -11.90 9.24 9.41
C TYR A 124 -11.85 10.75 9.14
N LYS A 125 -12.90 11.38 8.61
CA LYS A 125 -12.90 12.83 8.31
C LYS A 125 -12.54 13.70 9.51
N ARG A 126 -12.83 13.23 10.73
CA ARG A 126 -12.46 13.89 12.00
C ARG A 126 -10.96 14.05 12.22
N LEU A 127 -10.14 13.29 11.51
CA LEU A 127 -8.67 13.33 11.56
C LEU A 127 -8.08 14.31 10.52
N ILE A 128 -8.91 14.82 9.60
CA ILE A 128 -8.50 15.79 8.58
C ILE A 128 -8.55 17.19 9.16
N LYS A 129 -7.57 18.04 8.84
CA LYS A 129 -7.54 19.46 9.27
C LYS A 129 -8.86 20.18 8.94
N PRO A 130 -9.43 20.99 9.86
CA PRO A 130 -10.76 21.58 9.71
C PRO A 130 -10.98 22.32 8.39
N ALA A 131 -10.01 23.15 7.98
CA ALA A 131 -10.10 23.93 6.74
C ALA A 131 -10.26 23.04 5.49
N ARG A 132 -9.56 21.90 5.43
CA ARG A 132 -9.65 20.96 4.31
C ARG A 132 -10.92 20.11 4.38
N ARG A 133 -11.34 19.75 5.60
CA ARG A 133 -12.50 18.88 5.85
C ARG A 133 -13.80 19.44 5.26
N GLN A 134 -14.08 20.73 5.44
CA GLN A 134 -15.34 21.33 4.97
C GLN A 134 -15.54 21.17 3.45
N GLY A 135 -14.48 21.38 2.66
CA GLY A 135 -14.52 21.17 1.21
C GLY A 135 -14.76 19.72 0.84
N LEU A 136 -14.08 18.79 1.53
CA LEU A 136 -14.23 17.36 1.30
C LEU A 136 -15.62 16.84 1.70
N GLU A 137 -16.22 17.38 2.77
CA GLU A 137 -17.59 17.04 3.17
C GLU A 137 -18.62 17.43 2.11
N ARG A 138 -18.46 18.59 1.46
CA ARG A 138 -19.33 18.97 0.32
C ARG A 138 -19.20 17.99 -0.83
N VAL A 139 -17.97 17.64 -1.21
CA VAL A 139 -17.71 16.65 -2.27
C VAL A 139 -18.33 15.30 -1.92
N TRP A 140 -18.17 14.84 -0.67
CA TRP A 140 -18.74 13.59 -0.20
C TRP A 140 -20.28 13.59 -0.21
N ASN A 141 -20.91 14.68 0.23
CA ASN A 141 -22.38 14.80 0.19
C ASN A 141 -22.91 14.77 -1.25
N LEU A 142 -22.23 15.45 -2.19
CA LEU A 142 -22.60 15.46 -3.61
C LEU A 142 -22.50 14.07 -4.23
N GLU A 143 -21.39 13.36 -4.00
CA GLU A 143 -21.16 12.01 -4.55
C GLU A 143 -22.14 10.97 -3.98
N THR A 144 -22.49 11.09 -2.69
CA THR A 144 -23.34 10.11 -1.99
C THR A 144 -24.83 10.46 -2.01
N GLY A 145 -25.23 11.52 -2.71
CA GLY A 145 -26.62 11.95 -2.80
C GLY A 145 -27.23 12.43 -1.48
N ARG A 146 -26.40 12.96 -0.57
CA ARG A 146 -26.79 13.46 0.77
C ARG A 146 -26.83 15.00 0.83
N ALA A 147 -27.22 15.64 -0.26
CA ALA A 147 -27.35 17.09 -0.36
C ALA A 147 -28.58 17.62 0.39
#